data_AF-A0A944LL74-F1
#
_entry.id   AF-A0A944LL74-F1
#
_cell.length_a   1.000
_cell.length_b   1.000
_cell.length_c   1.000
_cell.angle_alpha   90.00
_cell.angle_beta   90.00
_cell.angle_gamma   90.00
#
_symmetry.space_group_name_H-M   'P 1'
#
loop_
_entity.id
_entity.type
_entity.pdbx_description
1 polymer ?
#
loop_
_entity_poly.entity_id
_entity_poly.type
_entity_poly.pdbx_seq_one_letter_code
_entity_poly.pdbx_strand_id
1 'polypeptide(L)'
;MFENRERAAGSLRMLGELEFDDEPMLEVQLNTLHIDPNVPVSPRVVDKLLLLRFAIRRRRFPWTFLLEEAGFAESGLRLSRGTLIRARDGHRCLSLGEKAVCDFLHQYGIKHDREPSYPVDADLNLSGRRRADWRLGDGTFVELWGLPNDPAYAAKMLQKRELAARHGLMLVELTDRDIGKLPHIFASWLPATITGTTSWIWSPVPKNVVTASNACPANIRLENAFNAASWKARLERCRRAVELQMLGLNRRDIAEKLGASMDSVKVLLRDGRFYSNPVSDQERLQRAGAAAMARKRGLTKDQFHAESGFTSGKANEAGKDAEVVGAADDDSRGGTGQDR
;
A
#
# COMPACT_ATOMS: atom_id res chain seq x y z
N MET A 1 2.76 -13.16 -23.84
CA MET A 1 1.98 -14.23 -23.19
C MET A 1 1.35 -13.63 -21.94
N PHE A 2 0.02 -13.56 -21.85
CA PHE A 2 -0.68 -12.65 -20.92
C PHE A 2 -0.34 -12.92 -19.44
N GLU A 3 0.42 -12.00 -18.83
CA GLU A 3 0.62 -11.92 -17.37
C GLU A 3 -0.65 -11.37 -16.74
N ASN A 4 -1.69 -12.20 -16.71
CA ASN A 4 -3.04 -11.72 -16.49
C ASN A 4 -3.25 -11.28 -15.04
N ARG A 5 -3.46 -9.97 -14.82
CA ARG A 5 -3.77 -9.40 -13.49
C ARG A 5 -5.02 -10.03 -12.89
N GLU A 6 -6.02 -10.31 -13.73
CA GLU A 6 -7.24 -11.05 -13.39
C GLU A 6 -6.93 -12.50 -12.96
N ARG A 7 -5.91 -13.16 -13.55
CA ARG A 7 -5.45 -14.47 -13.05
C ARG A 7 -4.74 -14.34 -11.71
N ALA A 8 -3.95 -13.29 -11.49
CA ALA A 8 -3.30 -13.04 -10.20
C ALA A 8 -4.33 -12.68 -9.13
N ALA A 9 -5.33 -11.86 -9.44
CA ALA A 9 -6.43 -11.47 -8.55
C ALA A 9 -7.41 -12.62 -8.30
N GLY A 10 -7.76 -13.41 -9.31
CA GLY A 10 -8.54 -14.64 -9.16
C GLY A 10 -7.77 -15.73 -8.41
N SER A 11 -6.44 -15.78 -8.57
CA SER A 11 -5.59 -16.64 -7.74
C SER A 11 -5.52 -16.13 -6.30
N LEU A 12 -5.51 -14.81 -6.10
CA LEU A 12 -5.52 -14.19 -4.78
C LEU A 12 -6.87 -14.38 -4.08
N ARG A 13 -7.98 -14.31 -4.82
CA ARG A 13 -9.32 -14.67 -4.32
C ARG A 13 -9.36 -16.12 -3.86
N MET A 14 -8.93 -17.05 -4.71
CA MET A 14 -8.81 -18.46 -4.35
C MET A 14 -7.82 -18.74 -3.20
N LEU A 15 -6.81 -17.88 -2.97
CA LEU A 15 -5.98 -17.96 -1.75
C LEU A 15 -6.75 -17.44 -0.54
N GLY A 16 -7.51 -16.35 -0.67
CA GLY A 16 -8.43 -15.88 0.37
C GLY A 16 -9.37 -16.99 0.83
N GLU A 17 -10.12 -17.57 -0.12
CA GLU A 17 -11.08 -18.67 0.11
C GLU A 17 -10.45 -19.91 0.78
N LEU A 18 -9.19 -20.23 0.47
CA LEU A 18 -8.54 -21.48 0.88
C LEU A 18 -7.59 -21.35 2.09
N GLU A 19 -7.24 -20.12 2.48
CA GLU A 19 -6.11 -19.88 3.39
C GLU A 19 -6.26 -18.63 4.27
N PHE A 20 -6.93 -17.57 3.79
CA PHE A 20 -7.08 -16.30 4.53
C PHE A 20 -8.52 -15.98 4.94
N ASP A 21 -9.43 -16.97 4.90
CA ASP A 21 -10.84 -16.85 5.32
C ASP A 21 -11.58 -15.67 4.66
N ASP A 22 -11.28 -15.43 3.37
CA ASP A 22 -11.75 -14.29 2.58
C ASP A 22 -11.42 -12.89 3.15
N GLU A 23 -10.44 -12.79 4.05
CA GLU A 23 -9.92 -11.52 4.57
C GLU A 23 -8.71 -10.99 3.74
N PRO A 24 -8.50 -9.66 3.67
CA PRO A 24 -7.35 -9.08 2.99
C PRO A 24 -6.04 -9.43 3.72
N MET A 25 -5.11 -10.02 2.96
CA MET A 25 -3.75 -10.37 3.38
C MET A 25 -2.70 -9.38 2.81
N LEU A 26 -1.46 -9.47 3.27
CA LEU A 26 -0.29 -8.80 2.69
C LEU A 26 0.44 -9.67 1.65
N GLU A 27 1.09 -9.02 0.68
CA GLU A 27 1.86 -9.72 -0.36
C GLU A 27 2.93 -10.67 0.20
N VAL A 28 3.58 -10.24 1.29
CA VAL A 28 4.68 -10.96 1.95
C VAL A 28 4.22 -12.22 2.65
N GLN A 29 2.95 -12.31 3.09
CA GLN A 29 2.43 -13.51 3.75
C GLN A 29 2.42 -14.70 2.80
N LEU A 30 2.27 -14.49 1.49
CA LEU A 30 2.27 -15.57 0.50
C LEU A 30 3.66 -16.23 0.27
N ASN A 31 4.73 -15.74 0.91
CA ASN A 31 6.04 -16.39 0.89
C ASN A 31 6.05 -17.75 1.64
N THR A 32 5.07 -17.97 2.51
CA THR A 32 4.90 -19.18 3.31
C THR A 32 3.53 -19.78 3.02
N LEU A 33 3.38 -21.10 3.11
CA LEU A 33 2.05 -21.74 3.17
C LEU A 33 1.51 -21.61 4.60
N HIS A 34 0.27 -21.14 4.74
CA HIS A 34 -0.41 -21.03 6.02
C HIS A 34 -1.42 -22.17 6.19
N ILE A 35 -0.93 -23.38 6.50
CA ILE A 35 -1.71 -24.62 6.51
C ILE A 35 -1.48 -25.42 7.80
N ASP A 36 -2.56 -25.79 8.48
CA ASP A 36 -2.55 -26.63 9.68
C ASP A 36 -2.17 -28.10 9.43
N PRO A 37 -1.10 -28.64 10.06
CA PRO A 37 -0.78 -30.05 10.05
C PRO A 37 -1.50 -30.85 11.16
N ASN A 38 -2.10 -30.19 12.16
CA ASN A 38 -3.06 -30.86 13.08
C ASN A 38 -4.43 -31.04 12.42
N VAL A 39 -4.77 -30.23 11.41
CA VAL A 39 -5.98 -30.36 10.59
C VAL A 39 -5.58 -30.63 9.13
N PRO A 40 -5.15 -31.87 8.81
CA PRO A 40 -4.49 -32.18 7.54
C PRO A 40 -5.40 -31.89 6.34
N VAL A 41 -5.07 -30.82 5.60
CA VAL A 41 -5.66 -30.57 4.29
C VAL A 41 -5.21 -31.63 3.29
N SER A 42 -6.06 -31.94 2.31
CA SER A 42 -5.69 -32.90 1.26
C SER A 42 -4.46 -32.41 0.47
N PRO A 43 -3.57 -33.30 -0.01
CA PRO A 43 -2.43 -32.91 -0.85
C PRO A 43 -2.82 -32.03 -2.04
N ARG A 44 -3.99 -32.28 -2.65
CA ARG A 44 -4.56 -31.46 -3.75
C ARG A 44 -4.79 -29.99 -3.37
N VAL A 45 -5.09 -29.70 -2.10
CA VAL A 45 -5.23 -28.32 -1.60
C VAL A 45 -3.84 -27.70 -1.45
N VAL A 46 -2.86 -28.43 -0.92
CA VAL A 46 -1.45 -27.96 -0.86
C VAL A 46 -0.92 -27.63 -2.25
N ASP A 47 -1.09 -28.55 -3.21
CA ASP A 47 -0.70 -28.36 -4.62
C ASP A 47 -1.39 -27.12 -5.21
N LYS A 48 -2.69 -26.94 -4.97
CA LYS A 48 -3.44 -25.77 -5.42
C LYS A 48 -2.89 -24.49 -4.80
N LEU A 49 -2.65 -24.45 -3.48
CA LEU A 49 -2.11 -23.28 -2.76
C LEU A 49 -0.70 -22.90 -3.23
N LEU A 50 0.13 -23.88 -3.61
CA LEU A 50 1.43 -23.65 -4.24
C LEU A 50 1.29 -23.11 -5.67
N LEU A 51 0.45 -23.73 -6.51
CA LEU A 51 0.21 -23.28 -7.89
C LEU A 51 -0.38 -21.86 -7.95
N LEU A 52 -1.29 -21.51 -7.03
CA LEU A 52 -1.85 -20.17 -6.89
C LEU A 52 -0.78 -19.14 -6.53
N ARG A 53 0.20 -19.49 -5.68
CA ARG A 53 1.36 -18.63 -5.38
C ARG A 53 2.24 -18.40 -6.59
N PHE A 54 2.50 -19.42 -7.40
CA PHE A 54 3.26 -19.27 -8.65
C PHE A 54 2.51 -18.46 -9.71
N ALA A 55 1.17 -18.52 -9.71
CA ALA A 55 0.34 -17.68 -10.58
C ALA A 55 0.36 -16.19 -10.18
N ILE A 56 0.61 -15.87 -8.90
CA ILE A 56 0.77 -14.50 -8.40
C ILE A 56 2.25 -14.11 -8.44
N ARG A 57 2.67 -13.46 -9.53
CA ARG A 57 4.02 -12.90 -9.61
C ARG A 57 4.19 -11.74 -8.62
N ARG A 58 5.05 -11.95 -7.62
CA ARG A 58 5.41 -10.95 -6.61
C ARG A 58 5.87 -9.64 -7.25
N ARG A 59 5.48 -8.51 -6.65
CA ARG A 59 5.84 -7.13 -7.01
C ARG A 59 5.47 -6.72 -8.43
N ARG A 60 4.69 -7.54 -9.15
CA ARG A 60 4.32 -7.31 -10.56
C ARG A 60 3.18 -6.32 -10.73
N PHE A 61 2.32 -6.22 -9.72
CA PHE A 61 1.19 -5.31 -9.63
C PHE A 61 1.14 -4.70 -8.22
N PRO A 62 0.62 -3.46 -8.06
CA PRO A 62 0.35 -2.91 -6.74
C PRO A 62 -0.60 -3.83 -5.97
N TRP A 63 -0.20 -4.24 -4.76
CA TRP A 63 -0.93 -5.24 -3.98
C TRP A 63 -2.37 -4.82 -3.68
N THR A 64 -2.60 -3.52 -3.44
CA THR A 64 -3.95 -2.96 -3.22
C THR A 64 -4.87 -3.18 -4.43
N PHE A 65 -4.38 -3.06 -5.66
CA PHE A 65 -5.19 -3.33 -6.86
C PHE A 65 -5.51 -4.82 -7.02
N LEU A 66 -4.60 -5.72 -6.62
CA LEU A 66 -4.91 -7.15 -6.56
C LEU A 66 -5.96 -7.47 -5.49
N LEU A 67 -5.91 -6.80 -4.32
CA LEU A 67 -6.95 -6.94 -3.28
C LEU A 67 -8.30 -6.40 -3.75
N GLU A 68 -8.33 -5.23 -4.40
CA GLU A 68 -9.55 -4.62 -4.96
C GLU A 68 -10.17 -5.54 -6.03
N GLU A 69 -9.38 -6.04 -6.98
CA GLU A 69 -9.85 -6.94 -8.05
C GLU A 69 -10.20 -8.35 -7.54
N ALA A 70 -9.54 -8.82 -6.48
CA ALA A 70 -9.90 -10.06 -5.78
C ALA A 70 -11.21 -9.90 -4.98
N GLY A 71 -11.66 -8.69 -4.66
CA GLY A 71 -12.88 -8.43 -3.88
C GLY A 71 -12.65 -8.16 -2.39
N PHE A 72 -11.39 -8.14 -1.92
CA PHE A 72 -11.02 -7.90 -0.52
C PHE A 72 -10.87 -6.43 -0.15
N ALA A 73 -11.19 -5.51 -1.08
CA ALA A 73 -11.08 -4.08 -0.88
C ALA A 73 -12.13 -3.33 -1.73
N GLU A 74 -13.34 -3.14 -1.19
CA GLU A 74 -14.32 -2.28 -1.84
C GLU A 74 -13.84 -0.82 -1.87
N SER A 75 -13.65 -0.26 -3.06
CA SER A 75 -13.28 1.15 -3.29
C SER A 75 -11.95 1.59 -2.62
N GLY A 76 -11.03 0.66 -2.42
CA GLY A 76 -9.79 0.87 -1.70
C GLY A 76 -9.97 0.81 -0.17
N LEU A 77 -9.02 0.18 0.51
CA LEU A 77 -9.02 -0.10 1.97
C LEU A 77 -8.88 1.15 2.85
N ARG A 78 -9.72 2.18 2.66
CA ARG A 78 -9.56 3.47 3.33
C ARG A 78 -10.89 4.13 3.69
N LEU A 79 -11.51 3.63 4.75
CA LEU A 79 -12.52 4.37 5.49
C LEU A 79 -11.90 5.64 6.11
N SER A 80 -12.73 6.66 6.33
CA SER A 80 -12.34 8.03 6.71
C SER A 80 -11.63 8.19 8.07
N ARG A 81 -11.38 7.09 8.79
CA ARG A 81 -10.67 7.03 10.08
C ARG A 81 -9.55 5.98 10.12
N GLY A 82 -9.10 5.49 8.97
CA GLY A 82 -8.14 4.39 8.86
C GLY A 82 -8.80 3.07 8.50
N THR A 83 -7.98 2.05 8.23
CA THR A 83 -8.45 0.73 7.80
C THR A 83 -8.74 -0.12 9.03
N LEU A 84 -10.00 -0.15 9.47
CA LEU A 84 -10.39 -1.00 10.60
C LEU A 84 -10.59 -2.45 10.11
N ILE A 85 -9.61 -3.32 10.38
CA ILE A 85 -9.66 -4.75 10.03
C ILE A 85 -9.58 -5.58 11.32
N ARG A 86 -10.12 -6.80 11.30
CA ARG A 86 -9.98 -7.75 12.41
C ARG A 86 -8.84 -8.74 12.17
N ALA A 87 -8.09 -9.02 13.23
CA ALA A 87 -7.19 -10.16 13.28
C ALA A 87 -7.96 -11.45 13.64
N ARG A 88 -7.34 -12.62 13.43
CA ARG A 88 -7.94 -13.95 13.63
C ARG A 88 -8.40 -14.22 15.07
N ASP A 89 -7.75 -13.60 16.05
CA ASP A 89 -8.12 -13.59 17.47
C ASP A 89 -9.30 -12.64 17.81
N GLY A 90 -9.81 -11.90 16.82
CA GLY A 90 -10.87 -10.91 16.97
C GLY A 90 -10.39 -9.50 17.34
N HIS A 91 -9.08 -9.28 17.54
CA HIS A 91 -8.50 -7.96 17.81
C HIS A 91 -8.77 -6.98 16.66
N ARG A 92 -8.88 -5.69 17.00
CA ARG A 92 -9.03 -4.60 16.02
C ARG A 92 -7.65 -4.05 15.66
N CYS A 93 -7.37 -3.98 14.36
CA CYS A 93 -6.15 -3.44 13.77
C CYS A 93 -6.50 -2.21 12.93
N LEU A 94 -5.60 -1.22 12.89
CA LEU A 94 -5.78 0.02 12.13
C LEU A 94 -5.04 0.00 10.76
N SER A 95 -4.31 -1.08 10.50
CA SER A 95 -3.56 -1.33 9.27
C SER A 95 -3.45 -2.83 8.96
N LEU A 96 -3.14 -3.16 7.70
CA LEU A 96 -2.80 -4.54 7.28
C LEU A 96 -1.50 -5.04 7.93
N GLY A 97 -0.56 -4.14 8.23
CA GLY A 97 0.67 -4.48 8.96
C GLY A 97 0.38 -4.96 10.37
N GLU A 98 -0.47 -4.22 11.11
CA GLU A 98 -0.94 -4.65 12.43
C GLU A 98 -1.69 -5.98 12.35
N LYS A 99 -2.60 -6.15 11.38
CA LYS A 99 -3.30 -7.43 11.18
C LYS A 99 -2.32 -8.59 10.99
N ALA A 100 -1.31 -8.44 10.12
CA ALA A 100 -0.35 -9.50 9.84
C ALA A 100 0.52 -9.85 11.07
N VAL A 101 0.90 -8.87 11.90
CA VAL A 101 1.61 -9.15 13.17
C VAL A 101 0.68 -9.83 14.18
N CYS A 102 -0.54 -9.33 14.35
CA CYS A 102 -1.51 -9.90 15.30
C CYS A 102 -1.91 -11.34 14.92
N ASP A 103 -2.19 -11.58 13.63
CA ASP A 103 -2.45 -12.91 13.07
C ASP A 103 -1.26 -13.86 13.32
N PHE A 104 -0.02 -13.40 13.12
CA PHE A 104 1.19 -14.18 13.41
C PHE A 104 1.31 -14.52 14.92
N LEU A 105 1.15 -13.54 15.80
CA LEU A 105 1.26 -13.77 17.25
C LEU A 105 0.20 -14.77 17.72
N HIS A 106 -1.04 -14.63 17.24
CA HIS A 106 -2.13 -15.57 17.51
C HIS A 106 -1.84 -16.98 16.97
N GLN A 107 -1.42 -17.09 15.70
CA GLN A 107 -1.09 -18.34 15.01
C GLN A 107 -0.07 -19.18 15.78
N TYR A 108 1.01 -18.55 16.27
CA TYR A 108 2.07 -19.23 17.01
C TYR A 108 1.78 -19.38 18.52
N GLY A 109 0.56 -19.08 18.96
CA GLY A 109 0.16 -19.17 20.37
C GLY A 109 0.86 -18.17 21.29
N ILE A 110 1.50 -17.14 20.73
CA ILE A 110 2.18 -16.10 21.48
C ILE A 110 1.10 -15.23 22.12
N LYS A 111 0.87 -15.43 23.42
CA LYS A 111 -0.07 -14.62 24.21
C LYS A 111 0.32 -13.14 24.07
N HIS A 112 -0.65 -12.32 23.68
CA HIS A 112 -0.45 -10.89 23.52
C HIS A 112 -1.75 -10.11 23.74
N ASP A 113 -1.62 -8.88 24.24
CA ASP A 113 -2.71 -7.92 24.41
C ASP A 113 -2.49 -6.72 23.47
N ARG A 114 -3.57 -6.22 22.85
CA ARG A 114 -3.53 -5.02 21.99
C ARG A 114 -3.56 -3.72 22.78
N GLU A 115 -2.86 -2.72 22.24
CA GLU A 115 -2.87 -1.33 22.70
C GLU A 115 -2.65 -1.14 24.22
N PRO A 116 -1.63 -1.78 24.83
CA PRO A 116 -1.30 -1.63 26.24
C PRO A 116 -0.77 -0.23 26.54
N SER A 117 -1.11 0.34 27.71
CA SER A 117 -0.50 1.58 28.18
C SER A 117 0.96 1.36 28.61
N TYR A 118 1.84 2.29 28.25
CA TYR A 118 3.13 2.45 28.90
C TYR A 118 2.95 2.96 30.35
N PRO A 119 3.91 2.70 31.26
CA PRO A 119 3.95 3.29 32.58
C PRO A 119 3.86 4.83 32.55
N VAL A 120 3.31 5.41 33.62
CA VAL A 120 3.34 6.86 33.84
C VAL A 120 4.78 7.30 34.09
N ASP A 121 5.19 8.38 33.45
CA ASP A 121 6.54 8.94 33.54
C ASP A 121 6.46 10.46 33.59
N ALA A 122 7.20 11.09 34.51
CA ALA A 122 7.10 12.52 34.78
C ALA A 122 7.42 13.39 33.57
N ASP A 123 8.34 12.96 32.70
CA ASP A 123 8.81 13.75 31.55
C ASP A 123 8.16 13.29 30.23
N LEU A 124 7.96 11.98 30.06
CA LEU A 124 7.68 11.35 28.76
C LEU A 124 6.26 10.79 28.60
N ASN A 125 5.55 10.56 29.71
CA ASN A 125 4.19 10.03 29.72
C ASN A 125 3.38 10.47 30.96
N LEU A 126 3.39 11.77 31.28
CA LEU A 126 2.73 12.32 32.48
C LEU A 126 1.24 11.94 32.59
N SER A 127 0.57 11.79 31.43
CA SER A 127 -0.85 11.45 31.36
C SER A 127 -1.17 9.95 31.44
N GLY A 128 -0.16 9.06 31.36
CA GLY A 128 -0.36 7.60 31.24
C GLY A 128 -1.06 7.13 29.95
N ARG A 129 -1.33 8.03 28.99
CA ARG A 129 -2.11 7.74 27.78
C ARG A 129 -1.28 7.17 26.63
N ARG A 130 0.05 7.18 26.72
CA ARG A 130 0.93 6.62 25.67
C ARG A 130 0.78 5.10 25.64
N ARG A 131 0.52 4.53 24.47
CA ARG A 131 0.29 3.08 24.29
C ARG A 131 1.24 2.49 23.25
N ALA A 132 1.63 1.24 23.42
CA ALA A 132 2.28 0.45 22.37
C ALA A 132 1.24 -0.25 21.49
N ASP A 133 1.67 -0.97 20.48
CA ASP A 133 0.75 -1.71 19.61
C ASP A 133 0.37 -3.07 20.22
N TRP A 134 1.34 -3.77 20.84
CA TRP A 134 1.10 -4.99 21.62
C TRP A 134 1.95 -5.07 22.88
N ARG A 135 1.53 -5.92 23.83
CA ARG A 135 2.35 -6.45 24.93
C ARG A 135 2.23 -7.97 24.94
N LEU A 136 3.36 -8.67 24.96
CA LEU A 136 3.43 -10.12 25.03
C LEU A 136 3.21 -10.63 26.46
N GLY A 137 2.92 -11.92 26.60
CA GLY A 137 2.56 -12.55 27.87
C GLY A 137 3.63 -12.51 28.97
N ASP A 138 4.91 -12.31 28.61
CA ASP A 138 6.04 -12.11 29.53
C ASP A 138 6.19 -10.65 29.99
N GLY A 139 5.46 -9.72 29.37
CA GLY A 139 5.53 -8.29 29.61
C GLY A 139 6.31 -7.49 28.56
N THR A 140 6.91 -8.12 27.54
CA THR A 140 7.61 -7.45 26.44
C THR A 140 6.66 -6.57 25.63
N PHE A 141 7.06 -5.34 25.33
CA PHE A 141 6.29 -4.40 24.49
C PHE A 141 6.69 -4.57 23.02
N VAL A 142 5.75 -4.39 22.10
CA VAL A 142 5.98 -4.47 20.64
C VAL A 142 5.39 -3.24 19.96
N GLU A 143 6.16 -2.65 19.04
CA GLU A 143 5.77 -1.50 18.23
C GLU A 143 5.98 -1.84 16.74
N LEU A 144 4.99 -1.53 15.90
CA LEU A 144 5.11 -1.57 14.44
C LEU A 144 5.23 -0.14 13.91
N TRP A 145 6.46 0.29 13.66
CA TRP A 145 6.74 1.63 13.20
C TRP A 145 6.38 1.83 11.73
N GLY A 146 5.51 2.81 11.47
CA GLY A 146 5.22 3.33 10.15
C GLY A 146 6.32 4.24 9.61
N LEU A 147 6.19 4.60 8.33
CA LEU A 147 7.08 5.45 7.51
C LEU A 147 7.98 6.43 8.30
N PRO A 148 9.30 6.16 8.44
CA PRO A 148 10.18 6.85 9.39
C PRO A 148 10.68 8.25 8.95
N ASN A 149 10.24 8.78 7.80
CA ASN A 149 10.80 9.99 7.19
C ASN A 149 10.18 11.32 7.69
N ASP A 150 9.39 11.30 8.77
CA ASP A 150 8.85 12.49 9.43
C ASP A 150 9.62 12.76 10.75
N PRO A 151 10.29 13.93 10.90
CA PRO A 151 10.99 14.29 12.14
C PRO A 151 10.10 14.26 13.39
N ALA A 152 8.83 14.62 13.29
CA ALA A 152 7.88 14.57 14.40
C ALA A 152 7.49 13.12 14.77
N TYR A 153 7.58 12.20 13.81
CA TYR A 153 7.41 10.77 14.05
C TYR A 153 8.66 10.16 14.70
N ALA A 154 9.85 10.48 14.20
CA ALA A 154 11.13 10.05 14.77
C ALA A 154 11.27 10.48 16.25
N ALA A 155 10.87 11.73 16.59
CA ALA A 155 10.81 12.17 17.98
C ALA A 155 9.86 11.33 18.86
N LYS A 156 8.71 10.88 18.33
CA LYS A 156 7.78 10.01 19.08
C LYS A 156 8.33 8.60 19.29
N MET A 157 9.07 8.06 18.32
CA MET A 157 9.80 6.79 18.45
C MET A 157 10.88 6.88 19.53
N LEU A 158 11.74 7.91 19.46
CA LEU A 158 12.81 8.14 20.45
C LEU A 158 12.26 8.26 21.87
N GLN A 159 11.19 9.03 22.07
CA GLN A 159 10.51 9.14 23.36
C GLN A 159 9.92 7.80 23.86
N LYS A 160 9.45 6.91 22.97
CA LYS A 160 8.95 5.58 23.36
C LYS A 160 10.10 4.64 23.73
N ARG A 161 11.22 4.66 23.00
CA ARG A 161 12.45 3.92 23.34
C ARG A 161 13.01 4.34 24.69
N GLU A 162 13.15 5.64 24.92
CA GLU A 162 13.60 6.21 26.19
C GLU A 162 12.66 5.84 27.34
N LEU A 163 11.35 5.92 27.13
CA LEU A 163 10.35 5.50 28.11
C LEU A 163 10.43 4.00 28.43
N ALA A 164 10.67 3.14 27.43
CA ALA A 164 10.89 1.72 27.65
C ALA A 164 12.17 1.48 28.47
N ALA A 165 13.28 2.13 28.10
CA ALA A 165 14.57 1.99 28.78
C ALA A 165 14.51 2.45 30.25
N ARG A 166 13.92 3.62 30.53
CA ARG A 166 13.76 4.16 31.90
C ARG A 166 12.98 3.23 32.83
N HIS A 167 11.99 2.52 32.30
CA HIS A 167 11.11 1.63 33.07
C HIS A 167 11.53 0.14 32.98
N GLY A 168 12.71 -0.15 32.42
CA GLY A 168 13.24 -1.52 32.31
C GLY A 168 12.42 -2.44 31.41
N LEU A 169 11.64 -1.88 30.48
CA LEU A 169 10.77 -2.64 29.58
C LEU A 169 11.57 -3.18 28.39
N MET A 170 11.42 -4.48 28.11
CA MET A 170 11.85 -5.04 26.83
C MET A 170 10.95 -4.50 25.71
N LEU A 171 11.58 -4.04 24.62
CA LEU A 171 10.88 -3.45 23.47
C LEU A 171 11.34 -4.13 22.17
N VAL A 172 10.40 -4.77 21.48
CA VAL A 172 10.59 -5.28 20.12
C VAL A 172 10.10 -4.24 19.12
N GLU A 173 11.00 -3.83 18.23
CA GLU A 173 10.73 -2.82 17.23
C GLU A 173 10.61 -3.44 15.84
N LEU A 174 9.46 -3.29 15.20
CA LEU A 174 9.16 -3.81 13.87
C LEU A 174 9.00 -2.66 12.86
N THR A 175 9.26 -2.95 11.59
CA THR A 175 8.87 -2.12 10.45
C THR A 175 8.17 -2.97 9.39
N ASP A 176 7.59 -2.35 8.36
CA ASP A 176 7.05 -3.06 7.18
C ASP A 176 8.02 -4.08 6.55
N ARG A 177 9.34 -3.85 6.71
CA ARG A 177 10.40 -4.74 6.18
C ARG A 177 10.59 -6.02 6.98
N ASP A 178 10.05 -6.07 8.18
CA ASP A 178 10.29 -7.13 9.16
C ASP A 178 9.10 -8.10 9.29
N ILE A 179 7.96 -7.77 8.67
CA ILE A 179 6.79 -8.66 8.51
C ILE A 179 7.18 -9.99 7.83
N GLY A 180 8.15 -9.98 6.91
CA GLY A 180 8.68 -11.21 6.29
C GLY A 180 9.65 -12.01 7.17
N LYS A 181 9.95 -11.54 8.38
CA LYS A 181 10.95 -12.11 9.31
C LYS A 181 10.39 -12.41 10.70
N LEU A 182 9.08 -12.25 10.92
CA LEU A 182 8.43 -12.44 12.23
C LEU A 182 8.83 -13.79 12.90
N PRO A 183 8.93 -14.94 12.21
CA PRO A 183 9.39 -16.19 12.83
C PRO A 183 10.79 -16.11 13.45
N HIS A 184 11.71 -15.36 12.83
CA HIS A 184 13.06 -15.16 13.36
C HIS A 184 13.07 -14.13 14.50
N ILE A 185 12.31 -13.04 14.39
CA ILE A 185 12.27 -11.98 15.40
C ILE A 185 11.63 -12.48 16.69
N PHE A 186 10.54 -13.24 16.58
CA PHE A 186 9.83 -13.80 17.71
C PHE A 186 10.31 -15.20 18.13
N ALA A 187 11.47 -15.66 17.65
CA ALA A 187 11.98 -17.01 17.87
C ALA A 187 12.00 -17.43 19.36
N SER A 188 12.33 -16.50 20.28
CA SER A 188 12.35 -16.73 21.73
C SER A 188 10.97 -16.94 22.37
N TRP A 189 9.89 -16.55 21.70
CA TRP A 189 8.51 -16.71 22.17
C TRP A 189 7.75 -17.83 21.43
N LEU A 190 8.37 -18.46 20.43
CA LEU A 190 7.80 -19.65 19.79
C LEU A 190 7.80 -20.83 20.78
N PRO A 191 6.71 -21.62 20.85
CA PRO A 191 6.66 -22.83 21.67
C PRO A 191 7.87 -23.77 21.45
N ALA A 192 8.37 -24.39 22.53
CA ALA A 192 9.55 -25.27 22.47
C ALA A 192 9.37 -26.56 21.62
N THR A 193 8.16 -26.87 21.17
CA THR A 193 7.91 -27.88 20.14
C THR A 193 8.28 -27.43 18.71
N ILE A 194 8.62 -26.15 18.51
CA ILE A 194 8.94 -25.55 17.20
C ILE A 194 10.45 -25.49 16.93
N THR A 195 11.32 -25.80 17.91
CA THR A 195 12.80 -25.76 17.77
C THR A 195 13.42 -26.81 16.85
N GLY A 196 12.60 -27.57 16.09
CA GLY A 196 13.04 -28.38 14.96
C GLY A 196 12.00 -28.36 13.85
N THR A 197 12.30 -27.65 12.75
CA THR A 197 11.52 -27.65 11.50
C THR A 197 10.01 -27.44 11.67
N THR A 198 9.60 -26.20 12.00
CA THR A 198 8.21 -25.65 11.94
C THR A 198 7.08 -26.64 11.62
N SER A 199 6.72 -27.49 12.59
CA SER A 199 5.43 -28.17 12.62
C SER A 199 4.38 -27.14 13.08
N TRP A 200 3.80 -26.50 12.07
CA TRP A 200 2.81 -25.42 12.04
C TRP A 200 1.50 -25.78 12.79
N ILE A 201 0.55 -24.87 13.10
CA ILE A 201 -0.85 -25.16 13.58
C ILE A 201 -1.83 -24.01 13.25
N TRP A 202 -3.05 -24.26 12.72
CA TRP A 202 -4.23 -23.35 12.76
C TRP A 202 -5.62 -23.94 12.31
N SER A 203 -6.54 -24.17 13.25
CA SER A 203 -7.89 -24.78 13.06
C SER A 203 -8.89 -23.97 12.20
N PRO A 204 -9.98 -24.59 11.64
CA PRO A 204 -10.64 -24.10 10.40
C PRO A 204 -11.95 -23.30 10.57
N VAL A 205 -12.43 -22.71 9.46
CA VAL A 205 -13.80 -22.18 9.27
C VAL A 205 -14.51 -22.87 8.07
N PRO A 206 -15.84 -23.10 8.05
CA PRO A 206 -16.49 -23.96 7.05
C PRO A 206 -17.02 -23.24 5.79
N LYS A 207 -16.65 -23.81 4.62
CA LYS A 207 -17.32 -23.80 3.29
C LYS A 207 -18.35 -22.70 2.94
N ASN A 208 -18.16 -22.10 1.76
CA ASN A 208 -19.19 -22.18 0.72
C ASN A 208 -18.59 -22.23 -0.71
N VAL A 209 -19.45 -22.42 -1.72
CA VAL A 209 -19.11 -22.89 -3.09
C VAL A 209 -19.50 -21.83 -4.14
N VAL A 210 -18.78 -21.75 -5.29
CA VAL A 210 -19.30 -21.71 -6.69
C VAL A 210 -18.35 -21.02 -7.71
N THR A 211 -17.73 -21.85 -8.55
CA THR A 211 -17.26 -21.74 -9.97
C THR A 211 -16.78 -20.44 -10.68
N ALA A 212 -15.88 -20.66 -11.65
CA ALA A 212 -15.10 -19.68 -12.42
C ALA A 212 -15.63 -19.32 -13.84
N SER A 213 -14.99 -18.34 -14.51
CA SER A 213 -14.96 -18.21 -15.99
C SER A 213 -13.74 -17.38 -16.49
N ASN A 214 -13.55 -17.27 -17.81
CA ASN A 214 -12.36 -16.76 -18.53
C ASN A 214 -12.80 -16.04 -19.84
N ALA A 215 -11.99 -15.30 -20.62
CA ALA A 215 -10.78 -14.45 -20.47
C ALA A 215 -10.35 -14.03 -21.92
N CYS A 216 -9.84 -12.81 -22.21
CA CYS A 216 -9.63 -12.42 -23.63
C CYS A 216 -8.55 -11.35 -24.02
N PRO A 217 -8.09 -11.31 -25.30
CA PRO A 217 -7.02 -10.42 -25.80
C PRO A 217 -7.33 -8.92 -25.90
N ALA A 218 -8.60 -8.51 -25.77
CA ALA A 218 -9.01 -7.10 -25.86
C ALA A 218 -8.32 -6.21 -24.81
N ASN A 219 -7.89 -6.80 -23.69
CA ASN A 219 -7.31 -6.10 -22.54
C ASN A 219 -6.12 -5.18 -22.88
N ILE A 220 -5.23 -5.53 -23.84
CA ILE A 220 -4.04 -4.69 -24.11
C ILE A 220 -4.40 -3.35 -24.77
N ARG A 221 -5.40 -3.31 -25.64
CA ARG A 221 -5.92 -2.05 -26.20
C ARG A 221 -6.73 -1.28 -25.14
N LEU A 222 -7.46 -1.99 -24.28
CA LEU A 222 -8.23 -1.41 -23.18
C LEU A 222 -7.33 -0.79 -22.11
N GLU A 223 -6.19 -1.38 -21.73
CA GLU A 223 -5.27 -0.81 -20.73
C GLU A 223 -4.70 0.53 -21.17
N ASN A 224 -4.25 0.64 -22.43
CA ASN A 224 -3.76 1.91 -22.98
C ASN A 224 -4.88 2.96 -23.12
N ALA A 225 -6.08 2.54 -23.56
CA ALA A 225 -7.25 3.41 -23.63
C ALA A 225 -7.72 3.88 -22.23
N PHE A 226 -7.67 3.01 -21.22
CA PHE A 226 -8.05 3.30 -19.84
C PHE A 226 -7.07 4.24 -19.15
N ASN A 227 -5.76 4.03 -19.32
CA ASN A 227 -4.75 4.95 -18.80
C ASN A 227 -4.87 6.33 -19.46
N ALA A 228 -5.07 6.39 -20.79
CA ALA A 228 -5.31 7.64 -21.50
C ALA A 228 -6.64 8.32 -21.08
N ALA A 229 -7.71 7.56 -20.85
CA ALA A 229 -8.98 8.08 -20.36
C ALA A 229 -8.89 8.61 -18.93
N SER A 230 -8.19 7.91 -18.04
CA SER A 230 -7.92 8.32 -16.65
C SER A 230 -7.08 9.60 -16.59
N TRP A 231 -6.06 9.71 -17.46
CA TRP A 231 -5.26 10.92 -17.63
C TRP A 231 -6.09 12.10 -18.17
N LYS A 232 -6.88 11.90 -19.24
CA LYS A 232 -7.81 12.92 -19.77
C LYS A 232 -8.82 13.37 -18.71
N ALA A 233 -9.41 12.44 -17.96
CA ALA A 233 -10.33 12.73 -16.86
C ALA A 233 -9.64 13.44 -15.67
N ARG A 234 -8.31 13.34 -15.51
CA ARG A 234 -7.55 14.16 -14.56
C ARG A 234 -7.30 15.56 -15.11
N LEU A 235 -6.88 15.69 -16.36
CA LEU A 235 -6.68 16.98 -17.03
C LEU A 235 -7.95 17.82 -17.01
N GLU A 236 -9.09 17.21 -17.35
CA GLU A 236 -10.39 17.89 -17.33
C GLU A 236 -10.77 18.35 -15.92
N ARG A 237 -10.54 17.54 -14.87
CA ARG A 237 -10.76 17.97 -13.48
C ARG A 237 -9.81 19.09 -13.04
N CYS A 238 -8.56 19.10 -13.49
CA CYS A 238 -7.63 20.19 -13.24
C CYS A 238 -8.09 21.49 -13.92
N ARG A 239 -8.46 21.42 -15.21
CA ARG A 239 -9.01 22.53 -15.99
C ARG A 239 -10.27 23.08 -15.32
N ARG A 240 -11.24 22.22 -15.02
CA ARG A 240 -12.52 22.58 -14.43
C ARG A 240 -12.37 23.20 -13.04
N ALA A 241 -11.42 22.74 -12.23
CA ALA A 241 -11.10 23.38 -10.95
C ALA A 241 -10.60 24.84 -11.14
N VAL A 242 -9.74 25.09 -12.14
CA VAL A 242 -9.25 26.43 -12.46
C VAL A 242 -10.36 27.33 -13.01
N GLU A 243 -11.20 26.82 -13.93
CA GLU A 243 -12.37 27.55 -14.45
C GLU A 243 -13.33 27.97 -13.32
N LEU A 244 -13.69 27.05 -12.41
CA LEU A 244 -14.56 27.36 -11.28
C LEU A 244 -13.91 28.39 -10.33
N GLN A 245 -12.59 28.35 -10.14
CA GLN A 245 -11.87 29.38 -9.38
C GLN A 245 -11.86 30.74 -10.08
N MET A 246 -11.76 30.79 -11.42
CA MET A 246 -11.85 32.05 -12.18
C MET A 246 -13.25 32.65 -12.15
N LEU A 247 -14.29 31.81 -12.01
CA LEU A 247 -15.68 32.24 -11.75
C LEU A 247 -15.91 32.71 -10.30
N GLY A 248 -14.86 32.83 -9.49
CA GLY A 248 -14.92 33.37 -8.13
C GLY A 248 -15.33 32.38 -7.03
N LEU A 249 -15.52 31.09 -7.35
CA LEU A 249 -15.89 30.10 -6.34
C LEU A 249 -14.75 29.84 -5.37
N ASN A 250 -15.10 29.64 -4.10
CA ASN A 250 -14.13 29.29 -3.08
C ASN A 250 -13.79 27.78 -3.14
N ARG A 251 -12.70 27.36 -2.47
CA ARG A 251 -12.21 25.97 -2.53
C ARG A 251 -13.20 24.92 -2.01
N ARG A 252 -14.14 25.29 -1.15
CA ARG A 252 -15.20 24.42 -0.62
C ARG A 252 -16.29 24.19 -1.68
N ASP A 253 -16.75 25.26 -2.33
CA ASP A 253 -17.76 25.16 -3.39
C ASP A 253 -17.22 24.39 -4.61
N ILE A 254 -15.93 24.55 -4.92
CA ILE A 254 -15.22 23.76 -5.94
C ILE A 254 -15.15 22.28 -5.53
N ALA A 255 -14.89 21.99 -4.24
CA ALA A 255 -14.83 20.62 -3.73
C ALA A 255 -16.19 19.91 -3.85
N GLU A 256 -17.26 20.61 -3.49
CA GLU A 256 -18.64 20.15 -3.64
C GLU A 256 -19.01 19.92 -5.12
N LYS A 257 -18.78 20.91 -6.00
CA LYS A 257 -19.08 20.79 -7.45
C LYS A 257 -18.27 19.71 -8.18
N LEU A 258 -17.11 19.31 -7.67
CA LEU A 258 -16.27 18.27 -8.26
C LEU A 258 -16.37 16.91 -7.54
N GLY A 259 -17.21 16.78 -6.50
CA GLY A 259 -17.31 15.55 -5.71
C GLY A 259 -15.99 15.14 -5.05
N ALA A 260 -15.19 16.12 -4.61
CA ALA A 260 -13.79 15.93 -4.19
C ALA A 260 -13.54 16.51 -2.79
N SER A 261 -12.43 16.13 -2.14
CA SER A 261 -12.02 16.77 -0.89
C SER A 261 -11.33 18.12 -1.12
N MET A 262 -11.35 19.02 -0.13
CA MET A 262 -10.65 20.31 -0.22
C MET A 262 -9.15 20.15 -0.51
N ASP A 263 -8.51 19.10 0.00
CA ASP A 263 -7.10 18.81 -0.29
C ASP A 263 -6.90 18.30 -1.71
N SER A 264 -7.86 17.56 -2.26
CA SER A 264 -7.86 17.20 -3.68
C SER A 264 -7.97 18.45 -4.55
N VAL A 265 -8.83 19.42 -4.18
CA VAL A 265 -8.95 20.71 -4.88
C VAL A 265 -7.67 21.52 -4.81
N LYS A 266 -6.95 21.56 -3.67
CA LYS A 266 -5.62 22.22 -3.60
C LYS A 266 -4.66 21.65 -4.64
N VAL A 267 -4.61 20.32 -4.78
CA VAL A 267 -3.75 19.64 -5.77
C VAL A 267 -4.22 19.90 -7.20
N LEU A 268 -5.53 19.80 -7.48
CA LEU A 268 -6.10 20.06 -8.82
C LEU A 268 -5.85 21.49 -9.29
N LEU A 269 -5.98 22.49 -8.41
CA LEU A 269 -5.68 23.89 -8.73
C LEU A 269 -4.19 24.13 -8.97
N ARG A 270 -3.32 23.51 -8.17
CA ARG A 270 -1.86 23.60 -8.33
C ARG A 270 -1.38 22.95 -9.63
N ASP A 271 -1.92 21.79 -9.97
CA ASP A 271 -1.61 21.10 -11.23
C ASP A 271 -2.21 21.84 -12.43
N GLY A 272 -3.48 22.25 -12.35
CA GLY A 272 -4.17 22.97 -13.43
C GLY A 272 -3.52 24.30 -13.80
N ARG A 273 -3.09 25.10 -12.82
CA ARG A 273 -2.35 26.36 -13.07
C ARG A 273 -1.04 26.11 -13.81
N PHE A 274 -0.30 25.07 -13.42
CA PHE A 274 0.92 24.67 -14.10
C PHE A 274 0.65 24.20 -15.53
N TYR A 275 -0.40 23.40 -15.76
CA TYR A 275 -0.76 22.97 -17.12
C TYR A 275 -1.24 24.13 -18.02
N SER A 276 -1.88 25.17 -17.45
CA SER A 276 -2.28 26.37 -18.19
C SER A 276 -1.11 27.31 -18.52
N ASN A 277 -0.05 27.33 -17.71
CA ASN A 277 1.17 28.11 -17.98
C ASN A 277 2.41 27.43 -17.37
N PRO A 278 3.04 26.46 -18.06
CA PRO A 278 4.19 25.74 -17.53
C PRO A 278 5.41 26.64 -17.26
N VAL A 279 5.55 27.75 -17.99
CA VAL A 279 6.65 28.72 -17.85
C VAL A 279 6.59 29.48 -16.51
N SER A 280 5.44 29.48 -15.83
CA SER A 280 5.30 30.08 -14.50
C SER A 280 6.03 29.33 -13.37
N ASP A 281 6.48 28.10 -13.60
CA ASP A 281 7.26 27.28 -12.66
C ASP A 281 8.41 26.60 -13.41
N GLN A 282 9.51 27.35 -13.58
CA GLN A 282 10.67 26.93 -14.37
C GLN A 282 11.35 25.67 -13.81
N GLU A 283 11.35 25.48 -12.48
CA GLU A 283 11.89 24.25 -11.87
C GLU A 283 11.01 23.03 -12.18
N ARG A 284 9.68 23.18 -12.15
CA ARG A 284 8.75 22.09 -12.50
C ARG A 284 8.80 21.79 -13.99
N LEU A 285 8.92 22.81 -14.84
CA LEU A 285 9.10 22.66 -16.28
C LEU A 285 10.39 21.90 -16.63
N GLN A 286 11.52 22.25 -16.01
CA GLN A 286 12.78 21.51 -16.21
C GLN A 286 12.67 20.05 -15.78
N ARG A 287 12.01 19.76 -14.65
CA ARG A 287 11.76 18.39 -14.17
C ARG A 287 10.88 17.60 -15.14
N ALA A 288 9.81 18.22 -15.65
CA ALA A 288 8.93 17.63 -16.65
C ALA A 288 9.65 17.33 -17.97
N GLY A 289 10.49 18.25 -18.45
CA GLY A 289 11.32 18.07 -19.64
C GLY A 289 12.34 16.93 -19.49
N ALA A 290 12.99 16.83 -18.32
CA ALA A 290 13.89 15.70 -18.02
C ALA A 290 13.16 14.35 -18.04
N ALA A 291 11.95 14.28 -17.48
CA ALA A 291 11.12 13.08 -17.51
C ALA A 291 10.63 12.73 -18.93
N ALA A 292 10.29 13.72 -19.75
CA ALA A 292 9.91 13.52 -21.16
C ALA A 292 11.10 12.99 -22.00
N MET A 293 12.30 13.55 -21.79
CA MET A 293 13.52 13.09 -22.45
C MET A 293 13.92 11.67 -22.01
N ALA A 294 13.76 11.32 -20.73
CA ALA A 294 13.99 9.97 -20.24
C ALA A 294 13.02 8.95 -20.90
N ARG A 295 11.73 9.31 -21.03
CA ARG A 295 10.74 8.50 -21.77
C ARG A 295 11.12 8.34 -23.25
N LYS A 296 11.51 9.41 -23.95
CA LYS A 296 11.96 9.36 -25.36
C LYS A 296 13.23 8.48 -25.54
N ARG A 297 14.05 8.32 -24.50
CA ARG A 297 15.20 7.40 -24.45
C ARG A 297 14.85 5.96 -24.01
N GLY A 298 13.58 5.66 -23.76
CA GLY A 298 13.11 4.33 -23.34
C GLY A 298 13.34 3.98 -21.87
N LEU A 299 13.71 4.93 -21.01
CA LEU A 299 13.89 4.65 -19.59
C LEU A 299 12.55 4.41 -18.90
N THR A 300 12.54 3.41 -18.02
CA THR A 300 11.42 3.15 -17.12
C THR A 300 11.35 4.22 -16.02
N LYS A 301 10.17 4.31 -15.39
CA LYS A 301 9.89 5.28 -14.32
C LYS A 301 10.85 5.14 -13.12
N ASP A 302 11.24 3.91 -12.79
CA ASP A 302 12.11 3.61 -11.65
C ASP A 302 13.58 3.97 -11.95
N GLN A 303 14.03 3.75 -13.20
CA GLN A 303 15.34 4.22 -13.67
C GLN A 303 15.42 5.74 -13.66
N PHE A 304 14.40 6.44 -14.17
CA PHE A 304 14.34 7.91 -14.10
C PHE A 304 14.35 8.42 -12.64
N HIS A 305 13.67 7.75 -11.71
CA HIS A 305 13.72 8.12 -10.29
C HIS A 305 15.13 7.94 -9.70
N ALA A 306 15.83 6.86 -10.02
CA ALA A 306 17.20 6.62 -9.57
C ALA A 306 18.21 7.64 -10.17
N GLU A 307 18.10 7.95 -11.46
CA GLU A 307 19.03 8.86 -12.16
C GLU A 307 18.80 10.34 -11.83
N SER A 308 17.56 10.74 -11.54
CA SER A 308 17.22 12.17 -11.31
C SER A 308 17.59 12.68 -9.92
N GLY A 309 17.85 11.82 -8.94
CA GLY A 309 18.10 12.20 -7.55
C GLY A 309 16.90 12.90 -6.86
N PHE A 310 15.72 12.91 -7.50
CA PHE A 310 14.53 13.56 -6.97
C PHE A 310 13.89 12.74 -5.86
N THR A 311 13.16 13.41 -4.95
CA THR A 311 12.25 12.69 -4.05
C THR A 311 11.17 11.97 -4.87
N SER A 312 10.68 10.83 -4.37
CA SER A 312 9.62 10.06 -5.05
C SER A 312 8.40 10.93 -5.40
N GLY A 313 8.05 11.92 -4.57
CA GLY A 313 7.03 12.92 -4.89
C GLY A 313 7.36 13.76 -6.13
N LYS A 314 8.56 14.36 -6.18
CA LYS A 314 9.02 15.19 -7.31
C LYS A 314 9.19 14.40 -8.62
N ALA A 315 9.60 13.13 -8.57
CA ALA A 315 9.68 12.27 -9.76
C ALA A 315 8.30 11.80 -10.25
N ASN A 316 7.38 11.49 -9.34
CA ASN A 316 5.98 11.17 -9.69
C ASN A 316 5.23 12.39 -10.27
N GLU A 317 5.58 13.60 -9.85
CA GLU A 317 5.08 14.86 -10.40
C GLU A 317 5.65 15.08 -11.81
N ALA A 318 6.98 15.07 -11.95
CA ALA A 318 7.68 15.20 -13.24
C ALA A 318 7.16 14.22 -14.31
N GLY A 319 6.91 12.96 -13.93
CA GLY A 319 6.37 11.96 -14.86
C GLY A 319 4.92 12.21 -15.30
N LYS A 320 4.11 12.95 -14.55
CA LYS A 320 2.75 13.36 -14.97
C LYS A 320 2.83 14.60 -15.85
N ASP A 321 3.66 15.56 -15.45
CA ASP A 321 3.88 16.82 -16.13
C ASP A 321 4.52 16.62 -17.52
N ALA A 322 5.40 15.62 -17.67
CA ALA A 322 6.04 15.25 -18.93
C ALA A 322 5.08 14.94 -20.08
N GLU A 323 3.88 14.44 -19.76
CA GLU A 323 2.84 14.10 -20.75
C GLU A 323 2.11 15.34 -21.27
N VAL A 324 2.08 16.41 -20.46
CA VAL A 324 1.50 17.71 -20.82
C VAL A 324 2.54 18.56 -21.57
N VAL A 325 3.78 18.62 -21.07
CA VAL A 325 4.88 19.36 -21.70
C VAL A 325 5.29 18.71 -23.02
N GLY A 326 5.37 17.37 -23.08
CA GLY A 326 5.72 16.65 -24.30
C GLY A 326 4.71 16.82 -25.45
N ALA A 327 3.43 17.01 -25.14
CA ALA A 327 2.40 17.30 -26.15
C ALA A 327 2.57 18.71 -26.75
N ALA A 328 2.86 19.71 -25.91
CA ALA A 328 3.10 21.09 -26.38
C ALA A 328 4.40 21.22 -27.22
N ASP A 329 5.40 20.39 -26.94
CA ASP A 329 6.68 20.32 -27.67
C ASP A 329 6.57 19.68 -29.06
N ASP A 330 5.56 18.83 -29.29
CA ASP A 330 5.29 18.21 -30.58
C ASP A 330 4.32 19.09 -31.42
N ASP A 331 3.30 19.72 -30.82
CA ASP A 331 2.43 20.71 -31.49
C ASP A 331 3.22 21.94 -32.01
N SER A 332 4.21 22.42 -31.25
CA SER A 332 5.05 23.56 -31.65
C SER A 332 6.07 23.22 -32.76
N ARG A 333 6.39 21.94 -32.98
CA ARG A 333 7.24 21.48 -34.10
C ARG A 333 6.44 21.15 -35.36
N GLY A 334 5.14 20.87 -35.25
CA GLY A 334 4.26 20.63 -36.39
C GLY A 334 3.97 21.88 -37.24
N GLY A 335 4.24 23.08 -36.73
CA GLY A 335 3.88 24.36 -37.36
C GLY A 335 4.83 24.91 -38.44
N THR A 336 5.97 24.25 -38.73
CA THR A 336 6.95 24.73 -39.71
C THR A 336 7.22 23.70 -40.80
N GLY A 337 6.22 23.47 -41.67
CA GLY A 337 6.26 22.38 -42.65
C GLY A 337 5.32 22.47 -43.86
N GLN A 338 4.73 23.64 -44.14
CA GLN A 338 3.98 23.88 -45.39
C GLN A 338 4.28 25.30 -45.91
N ASP A 339 5.33 25.41 -46.71
CA ASP A 339 5.50 26.42 -47.77
C ASP A 339 6.76 26.10 -48.59
N ARG A 340 6.62 25.19 -49.57
CA ARG A 340 7.41 25.07 -50.81
C ARG A 340 6.62 24.26 -51.85
#